data_AF-A0A9P7DCF4-F1
#
_entry.id   AF-A0A9P7DCF4-F1
#
_cell.length_a   1.000
_cell.length_b   1.000
_cell.length_c   1.000
_cell.angle_alpha   90.00
_cell.angle_beta   90.00
_cell.angle_gamma   90.00
#
_symmetry.space_group_name_H-M   'P 1'
#
loop_
_entity.id
_entity.type
_entity.pdbx_description
1 polymer ?
#
loop_
_entity_poly.entity_id
_entity_poly.type
_entity_poly.pdbx_seq_one_letter_code
_entity_poly.pdbx_strand_id
1 'polypeptide(L)'
;IRTSSNPLVLHGRHFGRTVFALCNYPSLLTAGILRLEELQDSPIEDYPADVRREHGVFMKLIDSYPGLIDRLTNGEEEDVIHMGELARASGARGDDTKTLKSAVLEWLLPRGQAVIPPLFQNIKSDRGFNHEVTGALLCPAGLDWSNAETKQNLKSGEIAVRGDQ
;
A
#
# COMPACT_ATOMS: atom_id res chain seq x y z
N ILE A 1 -16.95 -17.77 14.20
CA ILE A 1 -17.98 -16.92 13.56
C ILE A 1 -17.24 -16.01 12.57
N ARG A 2 -17.22 -16.34 11.28
CA ARG A 2 -16.68 -15.42 10.25
C ARG A 2 -17.72 -14.31 10.10
N THR A 3 -17.41 -13.12 10.59
CA THR A 3 -18.18 -11.93 10.24
C THR A 3 -18.13 -11.82 8.72
N SER A 4 -19.28 -11.89 8.05
CA SER A 4 -19.36 -11.70 6.60
C SER A 4 -19.01 -10.24 6.31
N SER A 5 -17.73 -9.96 6.08
CA SER A 5 -17.26 -8.64 5.70
C SER A 5 -17.96 -8.22 4.41
N ASN A 6 -18.48 -6.99 4.38
CA ASN A 6 -19.08 -6.39 3.18
C ASN A 6 -18.16 -6.63 1.97
N PRO A 7 -18.65 -7.22 0.86
CA PRO A 7 -17.83 -7.54 -0.32
C PRO A 7 -16.99 -6.36 -0.81
N LEU A 8 -17.52 -5.14 -0.70
CA LEU A 8 -16.83 -3.92 -1.14
C LEU A 8 -15.51 -3.68 -0.38
N VAL A 9 -15.43 -4.12 0.88
CA VAL A 9 -14.18 -4.07 1.67
C VAL A 9 -13.15 -5.04 1.10
N LEU A 10 -13.57 -6.25 0.72
CA LEU A 10 -12.66 -7.24 0.14
C LEU A 10 -12.17 -6.81 -1.25
N HIS A 11 -13.09 -6.39 -2.12
CA HIS A 11 -12.78 -5.90 -3.46
C HIS A 11 -11.91 -4.63 -3.40
N GLY A 12 -12.22 -3.71 -2.50
CA GLY A 12 -11.41 -2.51 -2.24
C GLY A 12 -9.97 -2.84 -1.80
N ARG A 13 -9.78 -3.84 -0.92
CA ARG A 13 -8.44 -4.33 -0.55
C ARG A 13 -7.65 -4.87 -1.74
N HIS A 14 -8.29 -5.62 -2.64
CA HIS A 14 -7.63 -6.16 -3.82
C HIS A 14 -7.32 -5.05 -4.84
N PHE A 15 -8.29 -4.18 -5.11
CA PHE A 15 -8.15 -3.05 -6.01
C PHE A 15 -7.02 -2.10 -5.58
N GLY A 16 -6.96 -1.76 -4.30
CA GLY A 16 -5.88 -0.94 -3.75
C GLY A 16 -4.49 -1.60 -3.79
N ARG A 17 -4.39 -2.93 -3.97
CA ARG A 17 -3.09 -3.60 -4.12
C ARG A 17 -2.64 -3.74 -5.56
N THR A 18 -3.59 -3.86 -6.49
CA THR A 18 -3.31 -4.31 -7.86
C THR A 18 -3.59 -3.26 -8.93
N VAL A 19 -4.45 -2.28 -8.64
CA VAL A 19 -4.88 -1.27 -9.61
C VAL A 19 -4.37 0.11 -9.24
N PHE A 20 -4.78 0.64 -8.07
CA PHE A 20 -4.41 2.00 -7.69
C PHE A 20 -4.25 2.17 -6.17
N ALA A 21 -3.01 2.12 -5.71
CA ALA A 21 -2.68 2.05 -4.29
C ALA A 21 -3.06 3.30 -3.49
N LEU A 22 -2.90 4.49 -4.07
CA LEU A 22 -3.16 5.79 -3.44
C LEU A 22 -4.52 6.40 -3.85
N CYS A 23 -5.49 5.56 -4.18
CA CYS A 23 -6.81 6.01 -4.65
C CYS A 23 -7.59 6.83 -3.62
N ASN A 24 -8.08 8.00 -4.05
CA ASN A 24 -9.15 8.72 -3.36
C ASN A 24 -10.50 8.19 -3.86
N TYR A 25 -11.02 7.15 -3.20
CA TYR A 25 -12.22 6.43 -3.65
C TYR A 25 -13.47 7.33 -3.79
N PRO A 26 -13.84 8.20 -2.82
CA PRO A 26 -14.97 9.10 -3.01
C PRO A 26 -14.85 9.96 -4.28
N SER A 27 -13.71 10.63 -4.48
CA SER A 27 -13.50 11.47 -5.67
C SER A 27 -13.51 10.67 -6.97
N LEU A 28 -12.89 9.47 -6.97
CA LEU A 28 -12.89 8.58 -8.13
C LEU A 28 -14.32 8.15 -8.50
N LEU A 29 -15.14 7.81 -7.51
CA LEU A 29 -16.52 7.38 -7.74
C LEU A 29 -17.39 8.54 -8.25
N THR A 30 -17.33 9.71 -7.59
CA THR A 30 -18.09 10.89 -8.02
C THR A 30 -17.72 11.32 -9.44
N ALA A 31 -16.42 11.48 -9.73
CA ALA A 31 -15.96 11.87 -11.05
C ALA A 31 -16.26 10.81 -12.11
N GLY A 32 -16.17 9.53 -11.75
CA GLY A 32 -16.46 8.41 -12.64
C GLY A 32 -17.94 8.34 -13.04
N ILE A 33 -18.86 8.52 -12.08
CA ILE A 33 -20.31 8.51 -12.35
C ILE A 33 -20.68 9.68 -13.27
N LEU A 34 -20.27 10.90 -12.94
CA LEU A 34 -20.54 12.08 -13.77
C LEU A 34 -20.01 11.87 -15.20
N ARG A 35 -18.82 11.29 -15.33
CA ARG A 35 -18.21 11.02 -16.63
C ARG A 35 -18.97 9.98 -17.45
N LEU A 36 -19.65 9.00 -16.84
CA LEU A 36 -20.48 8.06 -17.60
C LEU A 36 -21.64 8.76 -18.33
N GLU A 37 -22.15 9.85 -17.76
CA GLU A 37 -23.18 10.67 -18.40
C GLU A 37 -22.58 11.53 -19.51
N GLU A 38 -21.47 12.22 -19.25
CA GLU A 38 -20.79 13.07 -20.25
C GLU A 38 -20.32 12.29 -21.50
N LEU A 39 -19.93 11.03 -21.33
CA LEU A 39 -19.48 10.17 -22.43
C LEU A 39 -20.58 9.83 -23.45
N GLN A 40 -21.84 10.19 -23.18
CA GLN A 40 -22.91 10.12 -24.19
C GLN A 40 -22.75 11.17 -25.29
N ASP A 41 -22.15 12.33 -24.96
CA ASP A 41 -22.03 13.48 -25.84
C ASP A 41 -20.61 13.65 -26.43
N SER A 42 -19.57 13.23 -25.70
CA SER A 42 -18.18 13.34 -26.14
C SER A 42 -17.38 12.08 -25.82
N PRO A 43 -16.57 11.56 -26.76
CA PRO A 43 -15.75 10.37 -26.52
C PRO A 43 -14.64 10.62 -25.49
N ILE A 44 -14.23 9.57 -24.77
CA ILE A 44 -13.22 9.67 -23.71
C ILE A 44 -11.87 10.14 -24.26
N GLU A 45 -11.59 9.90 -25.54
CA GLU A 45 -10.38 10.30 -26.25
C GLU A 45 -10.14 11.81 -26.28
N ASP A 46 -11.20 12.61 -26.20
CA ASP A 46 -11.13 14.08 -26.21
C ASP A 46 -10.68 14.66 -24.87
N TYR A 47 -10.66 13.84 -23.81
CA TYR A 47 -10.28 14.28 -22.47
C TYR A 47 -8.76 14.30 -22.26
N PRO A 48 -8.27 15.16 -21.34
CA PRO A 48 -6.88 15.15 -20.89
C PRO A 48 -6.39 13.77 -20.44
N ALA A 49 -5.10 13.48 -20.66
CA ALA A 49 -4.54 12.15 -20.43
C ALA A 49 -4.65 11.65 -18.98
N ASP A 50 -4.57 12.56 -18.00
CA ASP A 50 -4.80 12.28 -16.59
C ASP A 50 -6.26 11.90 -16.30
N VAL A 51 -7.22 12.61 -16.89
CA VAL A 51 -8.65 12.30 -16.78
C VAL A 51 -8.99 10.95 -17.41
N ARG A 52 -8.44 10.65 -18.59
CA ARG A 52 -8.58 9.34 -19.25
C ARG A 52 -8.03 8.20 -18.39
N ARG A 53 -6.87 8.41 -17.79
CA ARG A 53 -6.26 7.44 -16.86
C ARG A 53 -7.12 7.24 -15.62
N GLU A 54 -7.63 8.32 -15.01
CA GLU A 54 -8.54 8.22 -13.87
C GLU A 54 -9.82 7.46 -14.24
N HIS A 55 -10.40 7.74 -15.41
CA HIS A 55 -11.56 7.00 -15.90
C HIS A 55 -11.24 5.50 -16.08
N GLY A 56 -10.07 5.16 -16.61
CA GLY A 56 -9.62 3.77 -16.70
C GLY A 56 -9.47 3.08 -15.34
N VAL A 57 -9.05 3.81 -14.31
CA VAL A 57 -9.01 3.31 -12.92
C VAL A 57 -10.42 3.09 -12.38
N PHE A 58 -11.35 4.02 -12.63
CA PHE A 58 -12.76 3.87 -12.28
C PHE A 58 -13.39 2.64 -12.95
N MET A 59 -13.20 2.46 -14.25
CA MET A 59 -13.77 1.31 -14.98
C MET A 59 -13.24 -0.03 -14.45
N LYS A 60 -11.97 -0.12 -14.06
CA LYS A 60 -11.43 -1.31 -13.38
C LYS A 60 -12.06 -1.56 -12.02
N LEU A 61 -12.46 -0.51 -11.30
CA LEU A 61 -13.15 -0.66 -10.02
C LEU A 61 -14.55 -1.23 -10.24
N ILE A 62 -15.28 -0.73 -11.24
CA ILE A 62 -16.59 -1.23 -11.63
C ILE A 62 -16.52 -2.69 -12.08
N ASP A 63 -15.55 -3.04 -12.94
CA ASP A 63 -15.33 -4.41 -13.41
C ASP A 63 -15.04 -5.38 -12.25
N SER A 64 -14.28 -4.91 -11.24
CA SER A 64 -13.97 -5.71 -10.06
C SER A 64 -15.16 -5.95 -9.12
N TYR A 65 -16.25 -5.19 -9.26
CA TYR A 65 -17.46 -5.32 -8.43
C TYR A 65 -18.75 -5.11 -9.26
N PRO A 66 -19.24 -6.17 -9.94
CA PRO A 66 -20.49 -6.13 -10.68
C PRO A 66 -21.67 -5.72 -9.78
N GLY A 67 -22.43 -4.71 -10.20
CA GLY A 67 -23.53 -4.12 -9.42
C GLY A 67 -23.15 -2.86 -8.62
N LEU A 68 -21.87 -2.44 -8.64
CA LEU A 68 -21.45 -1.18 -8.01
C LEU A 68 -22.15 0.04 -8.61
N ILE A 69 -22.26 0.12 -9.94
CA ILE A 69 -22.92 1.24 -10.62
C ILE A 69 -24.38 1.35 -10.20
N ASP A 70 -25.13 0.24 -10.29
CA ASP A 70 -26.55 0.21 -9.93
C ASP A 70 -26.79 0.66 -8.48
N ARG A 71 -25.92 0.21 -7.56
CA ARG A 71 -25.94 0.65 -6.16
C ARG A 71 -25.60 2.13 -5.97
N LEU A 72 -24.74 2.70 -6.81
CA LEU A 72 -24.36 4.11 -6.73
C LEU A 72 -25.39 5.03 -7.39
N THR A 73 -26.12 4.56 -8.41
CA THR A 73 -27.11 5.36 -9.15
C THR A 73 -28.51 5.27 -8.56
N ASN A 74 -28.86 4.17 -7.87
CA ASN A 74 -30.19 3.96 -7.29
C ASN A 74 -30.25 4.17 -5.77
N GLY A 75 -29.12 4.50 -5.14
CA GLY A 75 -28.99 4.72 -3.70
C GLY A 75 -29.40 6.13 -3.27
N GLU A 76 -29.83 6.30 -2.00
CA GLU A 76 -30.02 7.64 -1.44
C GLU A 76 -28.66 8.35 -1.32
N GLU A 77 -28.64 9.66 -1.47
CA GLU A 77 -27.48 10.56 -1.67
C GLU A 77 -26.32 10.41 -0.63
N GLU A 78 -26.52 9.65 0.46
CA GLU A 78 -25.50 9.25 1.44
C GLU A 78 -24.57 8.10 0.98
N ASP A 79 -24.76 7.52 -0.20
CA ASP A 79 -24.08 6.29 -0.62
C ASP A 79 -22.65 6.46 -1.16
N VAL A 80 -22.30 7.51 -1.93
CA VAL A 80 -20.98 7.56 -2.61
C VAL A 80 -19.82 7.69 -1.64
N ILE A 81 -19.95 8.54 -0.62
CA ILE A 81 -18.91 8.71 0.41
C ILE A 81 -18.81 7.44 1.24
N HIS A 82 -19.93 6.89 1.70
CA HIS A 82 -19.96 5.66 2.51
C HIS A 82 -19.36 4.47 1.75
N MET A 83 -19.73 4.30 0.48
CA MET A 83 -19.20 3.27 -0.41
C MET A 83 -17.73 3.50 -0.72
N GLY A 84 -17.31 4.77 -0.88
CA GLY A 84 -15.91 5.15 -1.00
C GLY A 84 -15.09 4.80 0.25
N GLU A 85 -15.64 4.98 1.45
CA GLU A 85 -15.00 4.58 2.71
C GLU A 85 -14.97 3.06 2.91
N LEU A 86 -16.00 2.34 2.45
CA LEU A 86 -16.00 0.87 2.45
C LEU A 86 -14.99 0.28 1.46
N ALA A 87 -14.89 0.87 0.27
CA ALA A 87 -13.90 0.51 -0.74
C ALA A 87 -12.49 0.95 -0.33
N ARG A 88 -12.39 2.00 0.51
CA ARG A 88 -11.13 2.39 1.13
C ARG A 88 -10.63 1.23 1.97
N ALA A 89 -9.56 0.63 1.47
CA ALA A 89 -8.86 -0.47 2.09
C ALA A 89 -8.07 -0.05 3.35
N SER A 90 -8.74 0.60 4.30
CA SER A 90 -8.23 1.04 5.60
C SER A 90 -7.69 -0.18 6.35
N GLY A 91 -6.40 -0.44 6.19
CA GLY A 91 -5.72 -1.60 6.76
C GLY A 91 -5.00 -2.51 5.77
N ALA A 92 -5.33 -2.54 4.46
CA ALA A 92 -4.59 -3.40 3.51
C ALA A 92 -3.10 -3.07 3.48
N ARG A 93 -2.75 -1.79 3.41
CA ARG A 93 -1.35 -1.33 3.45
C ARG A 93 -0.68 -1.65 4.80
N GLY A 94 -1.43 -1.52 5.90
CA GLY A 94 -0.96 -1.89 7.22
C GLY A 94 -0.68 -3.39 7.32
N ASP A 95 -1.57 -4.21 6.78
CA ASP A 95 -1.43 -5.67 6.69
C ASP A 95 -0.24 -6.06 5.81
N ASP A 96 -0.06 -5.40 4.66
CA ASP A 96 1.05 -5.68 3.74
C ASP A 96 2.40 -5.33 4.40
N THR A 97 2.50 -4.15 5.01
CA THR A 97 3.73 -3.77 5.75
C THR A 97 3.96 -4.61 7.01
N LYS A 98 2.91 -5.15 7.63
CA LYS A 98 3.02 -6.06 8.78
C LYS A 98 3.51 -7.45 8.35
N THR A 99 2.94 -8.00 7.28
CA THR A 99 3.30 -9.32 6.75
C THR A 99 4.71 -9.32 6.15
N LEU A 100 5.05 -8.29 5.37
CA LEU A 100 6.37 -8.15 4.76
C LEU A 100 7.50 -8.12 5.81
N LYS A 101 7.30 -7.47 6.96
CA LYS A 101 8.29 -7.43 8.05
C LYS A 101 8.65 -8.81 8.59
N SER A 102 7.71 -9.74 8.60
CA SER A 102 7.94 -11.10 9.08
C SER A 102 8.62 -11.94 8.00
N ALA A 103 8.19 -11.79 6.75
CA ALA A 103 8.82 -12.45 5.60
C ALA A 103 10.28 -12.03 5.40
N VAL A 104 10.61 -10.74 5.58
CA VAL A 104 11.99 -10.25 5.47
C VAL A 104 12.90 -10.95 6.50
N LEU A 105 12.43 -11.14 7.74
CA LEU A 105 13.22 -11.89 8.73
C LEU A 105 13.41 -13.35 8.34
N GLU A 106 12.41 -13.99 7.73
CA GLU A 106 12.55 -15.34 7.19
C GLU A 106 13.60 -15.39 6.06
N TRP A 107 13.65 -14.38 5.19
CA TRP A 107 14.66 -14.29 4.13
C TRP A 107 16.07 -14.04 4.66
N LEU A 108 16.19 -13.28 5.74
CA LEU A 108 17.46 -12.99 6.41
C LEU A 108 18.03 -14.19 7.16
N LEU A 109 17.18 -15.16 7.52
CA LEU A 109 17.53 -16.36 8.26
C LEU A 109 17.53 -17.56 7.30
N PRO A 110 18.67 -17.96 6.72
CA PRO A 110 18.75 -19.22 5.97
C PRO A 110 18.21 -20.37 6.82
N ARG A 111 17.41 -21.26 6.23
CA ARG A 111 16.78 -22.38 6.97
C ARG A 111 17.85 -23.16 7.74
N GLY A 112 17.76 -23.17 9.07
CA GLY A 112 18.68 -23.87 9.96
C GLY A 112 19.82 -23.03 10.55
N GLN A 113 19.94 -21.74 10.23
CA GLN A 113 20.89 -20.84 10.88
C GLN A 113 20.19 -19.93 11.89
N ALA A 114 20.78 -19.80 13.08
CA ALA A 114 20.35 -18.85 14.09
C ALA A 114 21.18 -17.56 13.96
N VAL A 115 20.52 -16.42 13.83
CA VAL A 115 21.17 -15.11 14.00
C VAL A 115 21.35 -14.87 15.49
N ILE A 116 22.53 -14.38 15.88
CA ILE A 116 22.89 -14.09 17.26
C ILE A 116 23.18 -12.58 17.35
N PRO A 117 22.45 -11.82 18.19
CA PRO A 117 21.30 -12.24 19.00
C PRO A 117 20.06 -12.56 18.13
N PRO A 118 19.11 -13.40 18.61
CA PRO A 118 17.92 -13.72 17.84
C PRO A 118 17.09 -12.49 17.47
N LEU A 119 16.67 -12.41 16.21
CA LEU A 119 15.75 -11.38 15.72
C LEU A 119 14.31 -11.87 15.80
N PHE A 120 13.49 -11.22 16.62
CA PHE A 120 12.09 -11.61 16.80
C PHE A 120 11.14 -10.82 15.90
N GLN A 121 10.15 -11.49 15.31
CA GLN A 121 9.20 -10.89 14.36
C GLN A 121 8.36 -9.72 14.92
N ASN A 122 8.17 -9.67 16.22
CA ASN A 122 7.39 -8.67 16.93
C ASN A 122 8.22 -7.58 17.64
N ILE A 123 9.55 -7.70 17.68
CA ILE A 123 10.45 -6.70 18.29
C ILE A 123 11.10 -5.88 17.17
N LYS A 124 11.10 -4.56 17.30
CA LYS A 124 11.66 -3.63 16.30
C LYS A 124 12.94 -2.95 16.77
N SER A 125 13.08 -2.75 18.08
CA SER A 125 14.18 -2.03 18.71
C SER A 125 15.53 -2.74 18.55
N ASP A 126 15.49 -4.05 18.32
CA ASP A 126 16.64 -4.92 18.11
C ASP A 126 17.04 -5.05 16.64
N ARG A 127 16.46 -4.26 15.72
CA ARG A 127 16.76 -4.33 14.28
C ARG A 127 17.44 -3.06 13.76
N GLY A 128 17.71 -3.06 12.45
CA GLY A 128 18.38 -1.95 11.77
C GLY A 128 19.83 -1.84 12.24
N PHE A 129 20.30 -0.62 12.48
CA PHE A 129 21.66 -0.37 12.99
C PHE A 129 21.88 -0.82 14.45
N ASN A 130 20.83 -1.30 15.14
CA ASN A 130 20.97 -1.87 16.49
C ASN A 130 21.46 -3.33 16.49
N HIS A 131 21.62 -3.95 15.32
CA HIS A 131 21.98 -5.36 15.19
C HIS A 131 22.96 -5.59 14.06
N GLU A 132 23.93 -6.48 14.27
CA GLU A 132 25.04 -6.73 13.35
C GLU A 132 24.59 -7.09 11.93
N VAL A 133 23.74 -8.11 11.78
CA VAL A 133 23.27 -8.58 10.46
C VAL A 133 22.43 -7.53 9.74
N THR A 134 21.37 -7.00 10.37
CA THR A 134 20.50 -6.02 9.72
C THR A 134 21.18 -4.68 9.50
N GLY A 135 22.12 -4.30 10.37
CA GLY A 135 22.88 -3.06 10.24
C GLY A 135 23.86 -3.13 9.08
N ALA A 136 24.56 -4.27 8.91
CA ALA A 136 25.44 -4.50 7.77
C ALA A 136 24.70 -4.38 6.44
N LEU A 137 23.49 -4.92 6.35
CA LEU A 137 22.67 -4.87 5.13
C LEU A 137 22.12 -3.48 4.80
N LEU A 138 21.97 -2.62 5.81
CA LEU A 138 21.51 -1.24 5.65
C LEU A 138 22.67 -0.24 5.56
N CYS A 139 23.90 -0.69 5.81
CA CYS A 139 25.07 0.18 5.78
C CYS A 139 25.25 0.72 4.35
N PRO A 140 25.37 2.04 4.16
CA PRO A 140 25.65 2.63 2.85
C PRO A 140 26.91 2.02 2.22
N ALA A 141 26.91 1.82 0.90
CA ALA A 141 28.03 1.18 0.20
C ALA A 141 29.38 1.93 0.35
N GLY A 142 29.34 3.24 0.63
CA GLY A 142 30.53 4.05 0.87
C GLY A 142 31.06 4.00 2.31
N LEU A 143 30.42 3.25 3.20
CA LEU A 143 30.80 3.12 4.61
C LEU A 143 31.22 1.69 4.93
N ASP A 144 32.19 1.54 5.82
CA ASP A 144 32.65 0.24 6.29
C ASP A 144 31.90 -0.17 7.55
N TRP A 145 30.98 -1.12 7.43
CA TRP A 145 30.25 -1.64 8.59
C TRP A 145 31.18 -2.27 9.63
N SER A 146 32.36 -2.77 9.27
CA SER A 146 33.29 -3.34 10.25
C SER A 146 33.90 -2.30 11.20
N ASN A 147 33.87 -1.02 10.82
CA ASN A 147 34.35 0.09 11.63
C ASN A 147 33.37 0.43 12.77
N ALA A 148 33.85 0.36 14.02
CA ALA A 148 33.05 0.61 15.22
C ALA A 148 32.48 2.05 15.30
N GLU A 149 33.23 3.05 14.84
CA GLU A 149 32.79 4.44 14.77
C GLU A 149 31.65 4.60 13.75
N THR A 150 31.77 3.95 12.59
CA THR A 150 30.70 3.94 11.58
C THR A 150 29.41 3.33 12.15
N LYS A 151 29.52 2.19 12.85
CA LYS A 151 28.36 1.57 13.51
C LYS A 151 27.73 2.50 14.54
N GLN A 152 28.54 3.14 15.38
CA GLN A 152 28.06 4.01 16.44
C GLN A 152 27.34 5.24 15.87
N ASN A 153 27.91 5.87 14.85
CA ASN A 153 27.37 7.09 14.25
C ASN A 153 26.08 6.80 13.45
N LEU A 154 25.98 5.65 12.79
CA LEU A 154 24.73 5.20 12.15
C LEU A 154 23.66 4.86 13.19
N LYS A 155 24.04 4.24 14.31
CA LYS A 155 23.12 3.87 15.40
C LYS A 155 22.61 5.09 16.17
N SER A 156 23.45 6.10 16.40
CA SER A 156 23.08 7.36 17.07
C SER A 156 22.29 8.30 16.15
N GLY A 157 22.39 8.11 14.82
CA GLY A 157 21.79 8.99 13.82
C GLY A 157 22.63 10.22 13.49
N GLU A 158 23.88 10.29 13.96
CA GLU A 158 24.84 11.33 13.55
C GLU A 158 25.15 11.26 12.06
N ILE A 159 25.23 10.04 11.50
CA ILE A 159 25.25 9.82 10.05
C ILE A 159 23.82 9.54 9.60
N ALA A 160 23.23 10.51 8.90
CA ALA A 160 21.93 10.34 8.25
C ALA A 160 22.11 9.67 6.88
N VAL A 161 21.58 8.46 6.73
CA VAL A 161 21.51 7.77 5.43
C VAL A 161 20.36 8.36 4.62
N ARG A 162 20.67 9.02 3.51
CA ARG A 162 19.65 9.54 2.58
C ARG A 162 19.30 8.48 1.53
N GLY A 163 18.05 8.48 1.09
CA GLY A 163 17.53 7.50 0.13
C GLY A 163 17.85 7.79 -1.34
N ASP A 164 18.69 8.79 -1.62
CA ASP A 164 19.07 9.26 -2.97
C ASP A 164 20.48 8.83 -3.40
N GLN A 165 21.15 7.99 -2.62
CA GLN A 165 22.47 7.41 -2.93
C GLN A 165 22.38 6.10 -3.71
#